data_AF-A0A7H4NYY6-F1
#
_entry.id   AF-A0A7H4NYY6-F1
#
_cell.length_a   1.000
_cell.length_b   1.000
_cell.length_c   1.000
_cell.angle_alpha   90.00
_cell.angle_beta   90.00
_cell.angle_gamma   90.00
#
_symmetry.space_group_name_H-M   'P 1'
#
loop_
_entity.id
_entity.type
_entity.pdbx_description
1 polymer ?
#
loop_
_entity_poly.entity_id
_entity_poly.type
_entity_poly.pdbx_seq_one_letter_code
_entity_poly.pdbx_strand_id
1 'polypeptide(L)'
;MLEATVWVPGAAAQGEQVVEDSVLDLLHWEKDDGTSVIPFFTSLEALQQAVEDEQSFVVMPVRTLFAMTLGETLYLNAKLPTGKEFAAARN
;
A
#
# COMPACT_ATOMS: atom_id res chain seq x y z
N MET A 1 0.37 0.77 -19.67
CA MET A 1 1.06 1.69 -18.73
C MET A 1 0.43 1.53 -17.35
N LEU A 2 1.21 1.14 -16.34
CA LEU A 2 0.79 1.07 -14.94
C LEU A 2 1.36 2.29 -14.19
N GLU A 3 1.03 3.49 -14.66
CA GLU A 3 1.42 4.76 -14.01
C GLU A 3 0.41 5.19 -12.92
N ALA A 4 -0.49 4.30 -12.53
CA ALA A 4 -1.45 4.59 -11.48
C ALA A 4 -0.70 4.88 -10.17
N THR A 5 -0.97 6.04 -9.61
CA THR A 5 -0.48 6.43 -8.30
C THR A 5 -1.37 5.82 -7.23
N VAL A 6 -0.76 5.27 -6.18
CA VAL A 6 -1.45 4.64 -5.06
C VAL A 6 -1.03 5.26 -3.73
N TRP A 7 -1.92 5.17 -2.76
CA TRP A 7 -1.70 5.62 -1.39
C TRP A 7 -1.49 4.40 -0.50
N VAL A 8 -0.37 4.35 0.21
CA VAL A 8 -0.01 3.21 1.06
C VAL A 8 0.23 3.74 2.47
N PRO A 9 -0.45 3.21 3.50
CA PRO A 9 -0.16 3.55 4.89
C PRO A 9 1.30 3.23 5.23
N GLY A 10 2.00 4.20 5.78
CA GLY A 10 3.42 4.09 6.06
C GLY A 10 4.13 5.43 6.05
N ALA A 11 5.43 5.39 6.29
CA ALA A 11 6.31 6.55 6.26
C ALA A 11 7.51 6.30 5.34
N ALA A 12 7.83 7.30 4.53
CA ALA A 12 9.12 7.37 3.85
C ALA A 12 10.12 8.11 4.75
N ALA A 13 11.41 7.80 4.62
CA ALA A 13 12.45 8.68 5.14
C ALA A 13 12.23 10.10 4.57
N GLN A 14 12.19 11.10 5.46
CA GLN A 14 11.66 12.43 5.15
C GLN A 14 12.37 13.11 3.96
N GLY A 15 11.57 13.55 2.97
CA GLY A 15 11.99 14.49 1.92
C GLY A 15 12.49 13.88 0.61
N GLU A 16 12.50 12.55 0.48
CA GLU A 16 12.94 11.87 -0.73
C GLU A 16 11.77 11.46 -1.64
N GLN A 17 11.97 11.55 -2.96
CA GLN A 17 11.05 10.93 -3.91
C GLN A 17 11.09 9.42 -3.70
N VAL A 18 9.93 8.80 -3.53
CA VAL A 18 9.85 7.34 -3.39
C VAL A 18 10.27 6.68 -4.70
N VAL A 19 11.44 6.06 -4.69
CA VAL A 19 12.00 5.24 -5.77
C VAL A 19 12.14 3.79 -5.32
N GLU A 20 12.43 2.87 -6.24
CA GLU A 20 12.49 1.42 -5.94
C GLU A 20 13.50 1.06 -4.84
N ASP A 21 14.58 1.84 -4.68
CA ASP A 21 15.61 1.64 -3.65
C ASP A 21 15.36 2.45 -2.35
N SER A 22 14.23 3.16 -2.24
CA SER A 22 13.91 3.93 -1.03
C SER A 22 13.62 3.01 0.14
N VAL A 23 14.11 3.35 1.33
CA VAL A 23 13.71 2.65 2.56
C VAL A 23 12.36 3.21 3.00
N LEU A 24 11.32 2.40 2.87
CA LEU A 24 9.96 2.73 3.29
C LEU A 24 9.57 1.85 4.47
N ASP A 25 8.96 2.47 5.47
CA ASP A 25 8.30 1.77 6.57
C ASP A 25 6.81 1.66 6.24
N LEU A 26 6.46 0.60 5.50
CA LEU A 26 5.08 0.32 5.11
C LEU A 26 4.37 -0.42 6.24
N LEU A 27 3.12 -0.04 6.51
CA LEU A 27 2.33 -0.72 7.52
C LEU A 27 1.72 -1.99 6.95
N HIS A 28 1.80 -3.06 7.74
CA HIS A 28 1.07 -4.30 7.49
C HIS A 28 -0.20 -4.34 8.34
N TRP A 29 -1.31 -4.68 7.70
CA TRP A 29 -2.57 -4.93 8.39
C TRP A 29 -2.82 -6.43 8.48
N GLU A 30 -3.29 -6.88 9.63
CA GLU A 30 -3.75 -8.24 9.80
C GLU A 30 -5.22 -8.32 9.35
N LYS A 31 -5.51 -9.26 8.43
CA LYS A 31 -6.88 -9.62 8.06
C LYS A 31 -7.52 -10.47 9.15
N ASP A 32 -8.85 -10.62 9.10
CA ASP A 32 -9.60 -11.48 10.03
C ASP A 32 -9.15 -12.95 10.02
N ASP A 33 -8.51 -13.40 8.93
CA ASP A 33 -7.95 -14.75 8.78
C ASP A 33 -6.52 -14.90 9.36
N GLY A 34 -5.96 -13.83 9.96
CA GLY A 34 -4.61 -13.79 10.51
C GLY A 34 -3.52 -13.52 9.46
N THR A 35 -3.89 -13.31 8.19
CA THR A 35 -2.93 -13.02 7.13
C THR A 35 -2.47 -11.56 7.21
N SER A 36 -1.15 -11.37 7.25
CA SER A 36 -0.54 -10.05 7.12
C SER A 36 -0.57 -9.60 5.65
N VAL A 37 -1.11 -8.41 5.40
CA VAL A 37 -1.18 -7.79 4.07
C VAL A 37 -0.73 -6.34 4.10
N ILE A 38 -0.19 -5.85 2.99
CA ILE A 38 0.07 -4.42 2.81
C ILE A 38 -1.17 -3.78 2.17
N PRO A 39 -1.91 -2.93 2.91
CA PRO A 39 -3.04 -2.20 2.35
C PRO A 39 -2.53 -1.10 1.40
N PHE A 40 -3.18 -0.94 0.26
CA PHE A 40 -2.96 0.20 -0.63
C PHE A 40 -4.28 0.68 -1.20
N PHE A 41 -4.35 1.96 -1.56
CA PHE A 41 -5.61 2.61 -1.91
C PHE A 41 -5.52 3.30 -3.26
N THR A 42 -6.65 3.30 -3.97
CA THR A 42 -6.78 4.00 -5.26
C THR A 42 -6.90 5.53 -5.12
N SER A 43 -7.19 6.02 -3.91
CA SER A 43 -7.36 7.45 -3.62
C SER A 43 -7.12 7.75 -2.14
N LEU A 44 -6.81 9.01 -1.82
CA LEU A 44 -6.72 9.48 -0.44
C LEU A 44 -8.04 9.31 0.31
N GLU A 45 -9.17 9.54 -0.36
CA GLU A 45 -10.50 9.36 0.22
C GLU A 45 -10.72 7.92 0.68
N ALA A 46 -10.33 6.93 -0.14
CA ALA A 46 -10.43 5.53 0.22
C ALA A 46 -9.56 5.17 1.44
N LEU A 47 -8.35 5.73 1.51
CA LEU A 47 -7.50 5.60 2.69
C LEU A 47 -8.18 6.16 3.93
N GLN A 48 -8.70 7.39 3.85
CA GLN A 48 -9.37 8.07 4.96
C GLN A 48 -10.64 7.35 5.44
N GLN A 49 -11.35 6.65 4.55
CA GLN A 49 -12.50 5.84 4.94
C GLN A 49 -12.08 4.53 5.65
N ALA A 50 -10.88 4.03 5.39
CA ALA A 50 -10.39 2.78 5.95
C ALA A 50 -9.65 2.93 7.29
N VAL A 51 -9.21 4.14 7.63
CA VAL A 51 -8.51 4.45 8.89
C VAL A 51 -9.43 5.26 9.79
N GLU A 52 -9.38 4.99 11.09
CA GLU A 52 -10.19 5.72 12.09
C GLU A 52 -9.47 6.99 12.58
N ASP A 53 -8.14 6.99 12.57
CA ASP A 53 -7.27 8.06 13.06
C ASP A 53 -6.38 8.65 11.96
N GLU A 54 -5.66 9.72 12.29
CA GLU A 54 -4.64 10.31 11.42
C GLU A 54 -3.54 9.28 11.08
N GLN A 55 -3.58 8.79 9.84
CA GLN A 55 -2.62 7.82 9.32
C GLN A 55 -1.63 8.49 8.38
N SER A 56 -0.33 8.33 8.67
CA SER A 56 0.73 8.69 7.71
C SER A 56 0.67 7.77 6.50
N PHE A 57 0.87 8.33 5.32
CA PHE A 57 0.88 7.58 4.07
C PHE A 57 1.98 8.06 3.15
N VAL A 58 2.38 7.15 2.26
CA VAL A 58 3.28 7.43 1.15
C VAL A 58 2.49 7.32 -0.15
N VAL A 59 2.88 8.17 -1.11
CA VAL A 59 2.27 8.22 -2.43
C VAL A 59 3.33 7.78 -3.44
N MET A 60 3.06 6.72 -4.19
CA MET A 60 4.03 6.18 -5.14
C MET A 60 3.34 5.52 -6.35
N PRO A 61 4.06 5.29 -7.45
CA PRO A 61 3.56 4.48 -8.54
C PRO A 61 3.27 3.05 -8.07
N VAL A 62 2.16 2.46 -8.51
CA VAL A 62 1.80 1.07 -8.20
C VAL A 62 2.91 0.09 -8.62
N ARG A 63 3.64 0.41 -9.69
CA ARG A 63 4.78 -0.39 -10.14
C ARG A 63 5.88 -0.47 -9.07
N THR A 64 6.21 0.66 -8.45
CA THR A 64 7.23 0.74 -7.39
C THR A 64 6.79 -0.07 -6.19
N LEU A 65 5.53 0.07 -5.76
CA LEU A 65 4.96 -0.76 -4.68
C LEU A 65 5.15 -2.25 -4.97
N PHE A 66 4.70 -2.73 -6.13
CA PHE A 66 4.79 -4.14 -6.50
C PHE A 66 6.23 -4.65 -6.60
N ALA A 67 7.17 -3.82 -7.06
CA ALA A 67 8.58 -4.19 -7.14
C ALA A 67 9.21 -4.33 -5.75
N MET A 68 8.84 -3.48 -4.80
CA MET A 68 9.35 -3.49 -3.43
C MET A 68 8.73 -4.59 -2.57
N THR A 69 7.47 -4.95 -2.82
CA THR A 69 6.71 -5.93 -2.02
C THR A 69 6.65 -7.30 -2.69
N LEU A 70 7.69 -7.68 -3.44
CA LEU A 70 7.76 -8.98 -4.11
C LEU A 70 7.74 -10.12 -3.09
N GLY A 71 6.68 -10.93 -3.12
CA GLY A 71 6.47 -12.04 -2.18
C GLY A 71 5.57 -11.70 -0.99
N GLU A 72 5.14 -10.45 -0.85
CA GLU A 72 4.10 -10.06 0.10
C GLU A 72 2.72 -10.03 -0.56
N THR A 73 1.68 -10.12 0.27
CA THR A 73 0.29 -10.00 -0.16
C THR A 73 -0.13 -8.53 -0.07
N LEU A 74 -0.61 -7.98 -1.18
CA LEU A 74 -1.15 -6.63 -1.24
C LEU A 74 -2.68 -6.68 -1.15
N TYR A 75 -3.28 -5.66 -0.53
CA TYR A 75 -4.73 -5.56 -0.43
C TYR A 75 -5.21 -4.17 -0.86
N LEU A 76 -5.90 -4.12 -2.00
CA LEU A 76 -6.47 -2.89 -2.53
C LEU A 76 -7.69 -2.50 -1.71
N ASN A 77 -7.79 -1.22 -1.32
CA ASN A 77 -8.93 -0.63 -0.64
C ASN A 77 -9.38 -1.47 0.57
N ALA A 78 -8.41 -1.82 1.42
CA ALA A 78 -8.66 -2.60 2.63
C ALA A 78 -9.75 -1.95 3.51
N LYS A 79 -10.56 -2.76 4.17
CA LYS A 79 -11.74 -2.35 4.98
C LYS A 79 -12.86 -1.65 4.21
N LEU A 80 -12.77 -1.49 2.88
CA LEU A 80 -13.85 -0.96 2.06
C LEU A 80 -14.61 -2.08 1.31
N PRO A 81 -15.88 -1.85 0.90
CA PRO A 81 -16.64 -2.80 0.10
C PRO A 81 -16.00 -3.13 -1.26
N THR A 82 -15.14 -2.23 -1.76
CA THR A 82 -14.39 -2.41 -3.02
C THR A 82 -13.06 -3.15 -2.82
N GLY A 83 -12.83 -3.72 -1.63
CA GLY A 83 -11.58 -4.35 -1.25
C GLY A 83 -11.23 -5.55 -2.13
N LYS A 84 -9.96 -5.67 -2.54
CA LYS A 84 -9.50 -6.80 -3.36
C LYS A 84 -8.05 -7.17 -3.07
N GLU A 85 -7.80 -8.46 -2.89
CA GLU A 85 -6.45 -8.99 -2.69
C GLU A 85 -5.68 -9.11 -4.01
N PHE A 86 -4.41 -8.76 -3.97
CA PHE A 86 -3.45 -8.86 -5.08
C PHE A 86 -2.19 -9.58 -4.59
N ALA A 87 -1.82 -10.65 -5.28
CA ALA A 87 -0.49 -11.22 -5.12
C ALA A 87 0.50 -10.40 -5.96
N ALA A 88 1.56 -9.88 -5.35
CA ALA A 88 2.69 -9.38 -6.12
C ALA A 88 3.27 -10.58 -6.89
N ALA A 89 3.14 -10.56 -8.22
CA ALA A 89 3.54 -11.69 -9.05
C ALA A 89 5.03 -11.99 -8.83
N ARG A 90 5.32 -13.17 -8.31
CA ARG A 90 6.68 -13.68 -8.18
C ARG A 90 7.13 -14.09 -9.58
N ASN A 91 8.03 -13.31 -10.18
CA ASN A 91 8.59 -13.59 -11.51
C ASN A 91 9.55 -14.78 -11.48
#